data_AF-A0A2W6TUL4-F1
#
_entry.id   AF-A0A2W6TUL4-F1
#
_cell.length_a   1.000
_cell.length_b   1.000
_cell.length_c   1.000
_cell.angle_alpha   90.00
_cell.angle_beta   90.00
_cell.angle_gamma   90.00
#
_symmetry.space_group_name_H-M   'P 1'
#
loop_
_entity.id
_entity.type
_entity.pdbx_description
1 polymer ?
#
loop_
_entity_poly.entity_id
_entity_poly.type
_entity_poly.pdbx_seq_one_letter_code
_entity_poly.pdbx_strand_id
1 'polypeptide(L)'
;MNIRPLNPNDVDAASRLCMAAFMDSVASTLTGEGVATFRKLAAAEAFASRISEDNLMWLAEVSGQPAGLIELKQGRHIAMLFISPELQRRGIGRRLLAEAIKHARSDMLTVSASLPSVPAYLGYGFHCSGEVSESMGIIYQPMELWLDRVATGD
;
A
#
# COMPACT_ATOMS: atom_id res chain seq x y z
N MET A 1 18.13 5.92 -2.95
CA MET A 1 16.79 5.28 -3.05
C MET A 1 16.04 5.98 -4.14
N ASN A 2 15.44 5.22 -5.05
CA ASN A 2 14.66 5.71 -6.17
C ASN A 2 13.19 5.32 -5.98
N ILE A 3 12.24 6.15 -6.43
CA ILE A 3 10.83 5.77 -6.53
C ILE A 3 10.44 5.95 -7.98
N ARG A 4 9.88 4.90 -8.58
CA ARG A 4 9.48 4.90 -9.99
C ARG A 4 8.15 4.16 -10.17
N PRO A 5 7.40 4.44 -11.24
CA PRO A 5 6.24 3.63 -11.60
C PRO A 5 6.60 2.13 -11.69
N LEU A 6 5.70 1.29 -11.24
CA LEU A 6 5.82 -0.16 -11.37
C LEU A 6 5.65 -0.54 -12.84
N ASN A 7 6.63 -1.25 -13.40
CA ASN A 7 6.60 -1.73 -14.78
C ASN A 7 6.04 -3.18 -14.78
N PRO A 8 5.35 -3.63 -15.84
CA PRO A 8 4.96 -5.04 -15.98
C PRO A 8 6.10 -6.05 -15.74
N ASN A 9 7.35 -5.69 -16.02
CA ASN A 9 8.50 -6.58 -15.75
C ASN A 9 8.84 -6.72 -14.25
N ASP A 10 8.29 -5.86 -13.38
CA ASP A 10 8.55 -5.86 -11.95
C ASP A 10 7.53 -6.71 -11.16
N VAL A 11 6.47 -7.21 -11.80
CA VAL A 11 5.33 -7.85 -11.10
C VAL A 11 5.74 -9.02 -10.22
N ASP A 12 6.71 -9.82 -10.67
CA ASP A 12 7.24 -10.94 -9.88
C ASP A 12 7.99 -10.46 -8.63
N ALA A 13 8.75 -9.38 -8.78
CA ALA A 13 9.53 -8.81 -7.68
C ALA A 13 8.62 -8.10 -6.68
N ALA A 14 7.60 -7.39 -7.17
CA ALA A 14 6.52 -6.80 -6.38
C ALA A 14 5.73 -7.86 -5.60
N SER A 15 5.36 -8.95 -6.27
CA SER A 15 4.67 -10.09 -5.66
C SER A 15 5.49 -10.69 -4.50
N ARG A 16 6.77 -10.99 -4.73
CA ARG A 16 7.67 -11.51 -3.69
C ARG A 16 7.82 -10.56 -2.51
N LEU A 17 8.01 -9.26 -2.78
CA LEU A 17 8.13 -8.23 -1.75
C LEU A 17 6.86 -8.13 -0.89
N CYS A 18 5.69 -8.04 -1.52
CA CYS A 18 4.42 -7.93 -0.80
C CYS A 18 4.13 -9.20 0.01
N MET A 19 4.41 -10.37 -0.56
CA MET A 19 4.26 -11.65 0.15
C MET A 19 5.18 -11.72 1.37
N ALA A 20 6.46 -11.37 1.22
CA ALA A 20 7.42 -11.40 2.32
C ALA A 20 7.01 -10.45 3.46
N ALA A 21 6.64 -9.20 3.12
CA ALA A 21 6.19 -8.21 4.09
C ALA A 21 4.89 -8.62 4.80
N PHE A 22 3.94 -9.20 4.07
CA PHE A 22 2.68 -9.68 4.63
C PHE A 22 2.87 -10.89 5.54
N MET A 23 3.69 -11.86 5.13
CA MET A 23 3.97 -13.05 5.93
C MET A 23 4.66 -12.71 7.25
N ASP A 24 5.54 -11.71 7.24
CA ASP A 24 6.26 -11.24 8.44
C ASP A 24 5.35 -10.49 9.42
N SER A 25 4.45 -9.63 8.91
CA SER A 25 3.75 -8.65 9.76
C SER A 25 2.26 -8.88 9.95
N VAL A 26 1.58 -9.63 9.06
CA VAL A 26 0.11 -9.72 9.04
C VAL A 26 -0.39 -11.17 9.04
N ALA A 27 0.34 -12.12 8.44
CA ALA A 27 -0.18 -13.47 8.27
C ALA A 27 -0.51 -14.19 9.60
N SER A 28 0.21 -13.90 10.69
CA SER A 28 -0.05 -14.48 12.01
C SER A 28 -1.34 -13.94 12.66
N THR A 29 -1.87 -12.81 12.19
CA THR A 29 -3.10 -12.21 12.70
C THR A 29 -4.34 -12.63 11.91
N LEU A 30 -4.18 -13.44 10.87
CA LEU A 30 -5.26 -13.82 9.96
C LEU A 30 -5.50 -15.33 9.95
N THR A 31 -6.70 -15.72 9.51
CA THR A 31 -7.04 -17.11 9.25
C THR A 31 -6.37 -17.61 7.97
N GLY A 32 -6.38 -18.93 7.75
CA GLY A 32 -5.90 -19.51 6.49
C GLY A 32 -6.63 -18.98 5.25
N GLU A 33 -7.90 -18.61 5.39
CA GLU A 33 -8.68 -17.95 4.35
C GLU A 33 -8.13 -16.55 4.03
N GLY A 34 -7.90 -15.72 5.06
CA GLY A 34 -7.33 -14.38 4.87
C GLY A 34 -5.95 -14.42 4.20
N VAL A 35 -5.11 -15.37 4.57
CA VAL A 35 -3.81 -15.61 3.92
C VAL A 35 -3.98 -16.02 2.46
N ALA A 36 -4.94 -16.92 2.15
CA ALA A 36 -5.22 -17.34 0.78
C ALA A 36 -5.77 -16.19 -0.09
N THR A 37 -6.67 -15.36 0.47
CA THR A 37 -7.19 -14.16 -0.18
C THR A 37 -6.05 -13.19 -0.51
N PHE A 38 -5.19 -12.88 0.46
CA PHE A 38 -4.06 -12.01 0.22
C PHE A 38 -3.09 -12.58 -0.83
N ARG A 39 -2.84 -13.88 -0.82
CA ARG A 39 -1.98 -14.53 -1.82
C ARG A 39 -2.47 -14.32 -3.25
N LYS A 40 -3.78 -14.41 -3.47
CA LYS A 40 -4.38 -14.11 -4.78
C LYS A 40 -4.23 -12.64 -5.15
N LEU A 41 -4.43 -11.74 -4.18
CA LEU A 41 -4.26 -10.31 -4.40
C LEU A 41 -2.80 -9.93 -4.69
N ALA A 42 -1.82 -10.57 -4.06
CA ALA A 42 -0.40 -10.32 -4.27
C ALA A 42 0.23 -11.17 -5.39
N ALA A 43 -0.56 -11.91 -6.16
CA ALA A 43 -0.07 -12.69 -7.30
C ALA A 43 0.42 -11.78 -8.44
N ALA A 44 1.45 -12.23 -9.18
CA ALA A 44 2.04 -11.47 -10.27
C ALA A 44 1.01 -11.13 -11.37
N GLU A 45 0.11 -12.06 -11.67
CA GLU A 45 -0.99 -11.90 -12.62
C GLU A 45 -1.99 -10.85 -12.15
N ALA A 46 -2.27 -10.80 -10.85
CA ALA A 46 -3.15 -9.79 -10.25
C ALA A 46 -2.52 -8.39 -10.33
N PHE A 47 -1.20 -8.28 -10.11
CA PHE A 47 -0.48 -7.02 -10.36
C PHE A 47 -0.55 -6.62 -11.83
N ALA A 48 -0.28 -7.55 -12.76
CA ALA A 48 -0.33 -7.27 -14.20
C ALA A 48 -1.70 -6.76 -14.65
N SER A 49 -2.79 -7.38 -14.17
CA SER A 49 -4.15 -6.91 -14.43
C SER A 49 -4.35 -5.49 -13.91
N ARG A 50 -3.98 -5.22 -12.65
CA ARG A 50 -4.20 -3.91 -12.03
C ARG A 50 -3.33 -2.79 -12.61
N ILE A 51 -2.15 -3.10 -13.13
CA ILE A 51 -1.32 -2.13 -13.89
C ILE A 51 -2.07 -1.66 -15.15
N SER A 52 -2.92 -2.52 -15.74
CA SER A 52 -3.73 -2.14 -16.91
C SER A 52 -5.05 -1.41 -16.57
N GLU A 53 -5.41 -1.34 -15.28
CA GLU A 53 -6.58 -0.60 -14.78
C GLU A 53 -6.22 0.85 -14.39
N ASP A 54 -7.20 1.63 -13.89
CA ASP A 54 -6.97 2.98 -13.34
C ASP A 54 -6.33 2.96 -11.93
N ASN A 55 -5.31 2.11 -11.76
CA ASN A 55 -4.53 1.99 -10.54
C ASN A 55 -3.10 2.46 -10.82
N LEU A 56 -2.62 3.39 -10.00
CA LEU A 56 -1.25 3.86 -10.07
C LEU A 56 -0.41 3.11 -9.04
N MET A 57 0.69 2.53 -9.49
CA MET A 57 1.60 1.78 -8.63
C MET A 57 3.01 2.32 -8.73
N TRP A 58 3.68 2.45 -7.59
CA TRP A 58 5.09 2.82 -7.52
C TRP A 58 5.90 1.79 -6.74
N LEU A 59 7.13 1.58 -7.20
CA LEU A 59 8.14 0.77 -6.56
C LEU A 59 9.25 1.67 -6.02
N ALA A 60 9.57 1.50 -4.74
CA ALA A 60 10.77 2.06 -4.14
C ALA A 60 11.92 1.07 -4.27
N GLU A 61 13.07 1.55 -4.72
CA GLU A 61 14.29 0.76 -4.88
C GLU A 61 15.43 1.32 -4.03
N VAL A 62 16.09 0.44 -3.28
CA VAL A 62 17.30 0.74 -2.51
C VAL A 62 18.42 -0.14 -3.06
N SER A 63 19.51 0.50 -3.53
CA SER A 63 20.65 -0.22 -4.13
C SER A 63 20.27 -1.18 -5.27
N GLY A 64 19.30 -0.79 -6.10
CA GLY A 64 18.81 -1.60 -7.22
C GLY A 64 17.91 -2.77 -6.82
N GLN A 65 17.52 -2.87 -5.55
CA GLN A 65 16.61 -3.91 -5.05
C GLN A 65 15.25 -3.31 -4.64
N PRO A 66 14.14 -3.99 -4.96
CA PRO A 66 12.80 -3.62 -4.47
C PRO A 66 12.76 -3.53 -2.94
N ALA A 67 12.41 -2.35 -2.43
CA ALA A 67 12.40 -2.02 -1.01
C ALA A 67 11.00 -1.68 -0.49
N GLY A 68 10.08 -1.29 -1.36
CA GLY A 68 8.69 -1.01 -1.01
C GLY A 68 7.82 -0.84 -2.24
N LEU A 69 6.51 -0.99 -2.07
CA LEU A 69 5.50 -0.80 -3.11
C LEU A 69 4.31 -0.05 -2.53
N ILE A 70 3.71 0.83 -3.33
CA ILE A 70 2.42 1.45 -3.03
C ILE A 70 1.50 1.37 -4.24
N GLU A 71 0.21 1.10 -4.01
CA GLU A 71 -0.86 1.14 -5.00
C GLU A 71 -1.91 2.16 -4.58
N LEU A 72 -2.16 3.13 -5.47
CA LEU A 72 -3.24 4.09 -5.39
C LEU A 72 -4.33 3.71 -6.40
N LYS A 73 -5.43 3.18 -5.90
CA LYS A 73 -6.60 2.80 -6.68
C LYS A 73 -7.52 4.00 -6.89
N GLN A 74 -7.91 4.24 -8.15
CA GLN A 74 -8.83 5.32 -8.55
C GLN A 74 -8.43 6.73 -8.05
N GLY A 75 -7.14 6.95 -7.78
CA GLY A 75 -6.65 8.23 -7.25
C GLY A 75 -7.13 8.58 -5.83
N ARG A 76 -7.72 7.66 -5.06
CA ARG A 76 -8.30 8.00 -3.74
C ARG A 76 -8.13 6.95 -2.65
N HIS A 77 -7.75 5.72 -3.00
CA HIS A 77 -7.66 4.63 -2.03
C HIS A 77 -6.28 3.97 -2.11
N ILE A 78 -5.58 3.91 -0.99
CA ILE A 78 -4.33 3.15 -0.88
C ILE A 78 -4.71 1.68 -0.72
N ALA A 79 -4.65 0.93 -1.81
CA ALA A 79 -5.03 -0.48 -1.84
C ALA A 79 -3.90 -1.37 -1.29
N MET A 80 -2.64 -0.99 -1.53
CA MET A 80 -1.48 -1.71 -1.02
C MET A 80 -0.38 -0.72 -0.62
N LEU A 81 0.26 -0.98 0.52
CA LEU A 81 1.50 -0.33 0.94
C LEU A 81 2.35 -1.34 1.71
N PHE A 82 3.41 -1.83 1.07
CA PHE A 82 4.31 -2.83 1.65
C PHE A 82 5.75 -2.34 1.59
N ILE A 83 6.51 -2.66 2.64
CA ILE A 83 7.93 -2.31 2.75
C ILE A 83 8.66 -3.59 3.12
N SER A 84 9.81 -3.83 2.49
CA SER A 84 10.68 -4.95 2.82
C SER A 84 10.96 -4.96 4.33
N PRO A 85 10.72 -6.07 5.06
CA PRO A 85 10.93 -6.17 6.50
C PRO A 85 12.28 -5.62 6.98
N GLU A 86 13.35 -5.91 6.24
CA GLU A 86 14.73 -5.51 6.54
C GLU A 86 14.97 -3.98 6.41
N LEU A 87 14.09 -3.31 5.66
CA LEU A 87 14.20 -1.88 5.31
C LEU A 87 13.06 -1.04 5.92
N GLN A 88 12.22 -1.63 6.77
CA GLN A 88 11.20 -0.91 7.52
C GLN A 88 11.81 0.13 8.47
N ARG A 89 10.99 1.10 8.89
CA ARG A 89 11.37 2.21 9.79
C ARG A 89 12.50 3.12 9.27
N ARG A 90 12.81 3.07 7.96
CA ARG A 90 13.78 3.95 7.28
C ARG A 90 13.13 5.09 6.48
N GLY A 91 11.84 5.36 6.71
CA GLY A 91 11.09 6.41 6.00
C GLY A 91 10.66 6.08 4.57
N ILE A 92 10.82 4.83 4.12
CA ILE A 92 10.44 4.37 2.77
C ILE A 92 8.93 4.53 2.55
N GLY A 93 8.11 4.05 3.50
CA GLY A 93 6.65 4.14 3.41
C GLY A 93 6.15 5.59 3.31
N ARG A 94 6.70 6.50 4.11
CA ARG A 94 6.36 7.93 4.04
C ARG A 94 6.67 8.52 2.66
N ARG A 95 7.78 8.14 2.03
CA ARG A 95 8.15 8.65 0.70
C ARG A 95 7.29 8.06 -0.41
N LEU A 96 6.95 6.77 -0.32
CA LEU A 96 5.98 6.14 -1.22
C LEU A 96 4.60 6.80 -1.12
N LEU A 97 4.12 7.05 0.11
CA LEU A 97 2.87 7.75 0.34
C LEU A 97 2.90 9.17 -0.22
N ALA A 98 3.98 9.92 0.00
CA ALA A 98 4.13 11.25 -0.56
C ALA A 98 4.08 11.25 -2.09
N GLU A 99 4.61 10.21 -2.74
CA GLU A 99 4.48 10.05 -4.19
C GLU A 99 3.03 9.78 -4.60
N ALA A 100 2.33 8.87 -3.93
CA ALA A 100 0.92 8.62 -4.22
C ALA A 100 0.03 9.85 -4.02
N ILE A 101 0.28 10.66 -2.98
CA ILE A 101 -0.48 11.89 -2.69
C ILE A 101 -0.42 12.88 -3.86
N LYS A 102 0.72 13.01 -4.56
CA LYS A 102 0.84 13.90 -5.73
C LYS A 102 -0.13 13.53 -6.86
N HIS A 103 -0.52 12.27 -6.91
CA HIS A 103 -1.42 11.71 -7.91
C HIS A 103 -2.82 11.43 -7.37
N ALA A 104 -3.10 11.81 -6.12
CA ALA A 104 -4.45 11.77 -5.58
C ALA A 104 -5.37 12.63 -6.46
N ARG A 105 -6.61 12.18 -6.67
CA ARG A 105 -7.67 12.90 -7.40
C ARG A 105 -8.80 13.35 -6.49
N SER A 106 -8.62 13.15 -5.18
CA SER A 106 -9.57 13.44 -4.11
C SER A 106 -8.85 14.26 -3.03
N ASP A 107 -9.62 15.02 -2.27
CA ASP A 107 -9.13 15.75 -1.08
C ASP A 107 -9.01 14.83 0.14
N MET A 108 -9.39 13.57 -0.02
CA MET A 108 -9.31 12.54 1.00
C MET A 108 -8.75 11.26 0.39
N LEU A 109 -7.73 10.70 1.05
CA LEU A 109 -7.24 9.36 0.82
C LEU A 109 -7.79 8.42 1.87
N THR A 110 -8.18 7.22 1.46
CA THR A 110 -8.61 6.16 2.39
C THR A 110 -7.67 4.96 2.32
N VAL A 111 -7.63 4.19 3.40
CA VAL A 111 -6.89 2.93 3.46
C VAL A 111 -7.60 1.95 4.39
N SER A 112 -7.58 0.68 4.01
CA SER A 112 -7.94 -0.44 4.88
C SER A 112 -6.66 -0.99 5.52
N ALA A 113 -6.24 -0.40 6.63
CA ALA A 113 -4.96 -0.72 7.27
C ALA A 113 -5.03 -2.05 8.01
N SER A 114 -4.03 -2.93 7.86
CA SER A 114 -3.89 -4.08 8.77
C SER A 114 -3.63 -3.58 10.19
N LEU A 115 -4.14 -4.28 11.21
CA LEU A 115 -4.00 -3.85 12.61
C LEU A 115 -2.55 -3.50 13.02
N PRO A 116 -1.53 -4.28 12.62
CA PRO A 116 -0.12 -3.96 12.93
C PRO A 116 0.39 -2.69 12.23
N SER A 117 -0.23 -2.28 11.13
CA SER A 117 0.16 -1.09 10.35
C SER A 117 -0.49 0.20 10.82
N VAL A 118 -1.53 0.14 11.67
CA VAL A 118 -2.26 1.32 12.18
C VAL A 118 -1.32 2.38 12.78
N PRO A 119 -0.35 2.04 13.65
CA PRO A 119 0.57 3.04 14.20
C PRO A 119 1.40 3.76 13.12
N ALA A 120 1.74 3.08 12.03
CA ALA A 120 2.48 3.70 10.92
C ALA A 120 1.61 4.72 10.18
N TYR A 121 0.34 4.38 9.91
CA TYR A 121 -0.60 5.29 9.26
C TYR A 121 -0.95 6.50 10.13
N LEU A 122 -1.11 6.31 11.45
CA LEU A 122 -1.24 7.43 12.40
C LEU A 122 -0.03 8.38 12.30
N GLY A 123 1.18 7.84 12.22
CA GLY A 123 2.41 8.62 12.01
C GLY A 123 2.53 9.27 10.63
N TYR A 124 1.69 8.89 9.67
CA TYR A 124 1.55 9.55 8.37
C TYR A 124 0.46 10.63 8.36
N GLY A 125 -0.28 10.80 9.46
CA GLY A 125 -1.37 11.76 9.58
C GLY A 125 -2.75 11.18 9.26
N PHE A 126 -2.87 9.88 8.99
CA PHE A 126 -4.18 9.24 8.89
C PHE A 126 -4.84 9.18 10.27
N HIS A 127 -6.16 9.11 10.28
CA HIS A 127 -6.94 8.82 11.47
C HIS A 127 -7.94 7.69 11.20
N CYS A 128 -8.36 6.98 12.25
CA CYS A 128 -9.41 5.98 12.12
C CYS A 128 -10.72 6.65 11.70
N SER A 129 -11.42 6.06 10.74
CA SER A 129 -12.70 6.57 10.20
C SER A 129 -13.88 5.63 10.43
N GLY A 130 -13.65 4.53 11.15
CA GLY A 130 -14.70 3.56 11.51
C GLY A 130 -14.18 2.49 12.47
N GLU A 131 -15.00 1.46 12.69
CA GLU A 131 -14.65 0.32 13.54
C GLU A 131 -13.79 -0.70 12.77
N VAL A 132 -12.99 -1.48 13.52
CA VAL A 132 -12.28 -2.64 12.96
C VAL A 132 -13.28 -3.56 12.30
N SER A 133 -13.01 -3.90 11.04
CA SER A 133 -13.90 -4.67 10.19
C SER A 133 -13.16 -5.84 9.55
N GLU A 134 -13.91 -6.82 9.05
CA GLU A 134 -13.36 -7.97 8.34
C GLU A 134 -14.00 -8.09 6.96
N SER A 135 -13.18 -8.41 5.95
CA SER A 135 -13.67 -8.77 4.62
C SER A 135 -12.85 -9.91 4.05
N MET A 136 -13.51 -11.00 3.64
CA MET A 136 -12.88 -12.18 3.03
C MET A 136 -11.71 -12.75 3.88
N GLY A 137 -11.89 -12.79 5.19
CA GLY A 137 -10.88 -13.27 6.14
C GLY A 137 -9.76 -12.28 6.47
N ILE A 138 -9.80 -11.05 5.93
CA ILE A 138 -8.81 -10.00 6.20
C ILE A 138 -9.41 -8.98 7.17
N ILE A 139 -8.81 -8.88 8.36
CA ILE A 139 -9.16 -7.89 9.38
C ILE A 139 -8.41 -6.59 9.10
N TYR A 140 -9.12 -5.47 9.09
CA TYR A 140 -8.56 -4.15 8.83
C TYR A 140 -9.23 -3.05 9.67
N GLN A 141 -8.49 -1.97 9.89
CA GLN A 141 -8.96 -0.72 10.45
C GLN A 141 -9.14 0.28 9.29
N PRO A 142 -10.37 0.76 9.00
CA PRO A 142 -10.57 1.84 8.06
C PRO A 142 -9.93 3.13 8.60
N MET A 143 -9.13 3.78 7.76
CA MET A 143 -8.48 5.05 8.07
C MET A 143 -8.54 6.00 6.88
N GLU A 144 -8.51 7.29 7.16
CA GLU A 144 -8.51 8.35 6.15
C GLU A 144 -7.49 9.45 6.46
N LEU A 145 -7.04 10.12 5.39
CA LEU A 145 -6.12 11.24 5.41
C LEU A 145 -6.71 12.34 4.53
N TRP A 146 -6.97 13.50 5.14
CA TRP A 146 -7.36 14.71 4.44
C TRP A 146 -6.13 15.39 3.85
N LEU A 147 -6.20 15.73 2.57
CA LEU A 147 -5.14 16.39 1.82
C LEU A 147 -5.45 17.87 1.77
N ASP A 148 -4.55 18.68 2.33
CA ASP A 148 -4.61 20.13 2.17
C ASP A 148 -4.23 20.48 0.73
N ARG A 149 -5.23 20.54 -0.16
CA ARG A 149 -5.02 21.16 -1.46
C ARG A 149 -4.98 22.66 -1.23
N VAL A 150 -3.79 23.24 -1.32
CA VAL A 150 -3.67 24.68 -1.56
C VAL A 150 -4.49 24.94 -2.82
N ALA A 151 -5.60 25.67 -2.68
CA ALA A 151 -6.33 26.19 -3.81
C ALA A 151 -5.32 26.92 -4.68
N THR A 152 -4.95 26.30 -5.80
CA THR A 152 -4.24 26.99 -6.87
C THR A 152 -5.31 27.87 -7.49
N GLY A 153 -5.55 29.02 -6.85
CA GLY A 153 -6.28 30.11 -7.45
C GLY A 153 -5.36 30.70 -8.51
N ASP A 154 -5.67 30.40 -9.77
CA ASP A 154 -5.28 31.21 -10.92
C ASP A 154 -6.01 32.57 -10.87
#